data_AF-A0A526YGF5-F1
#
_entry.id   AF-A0A526YGF5-F1
#
_cell.length_a   1.000
_cell.length_b   1.000
_cell.length_c   1.000
_cell.angle_alpha   90.00
_cell.angle_beta   90.00
_cell.angle_gamma   90.00
#
_symmetry.space_group_name_H-M   'P 1'
#
loop_
_entity.id
_entity.type
_entity.pdbx_description
1 polymer ?
#
loop_
_entity_poly.entity_id
_entity_poly.type
_entity_poly.pdbx_seq_one_letter_code
_entity_poly.pdbx_strand_id
1 'polypeptide(L)' 'GVPVIDGVGAAVKQAEALIALGLSTSKRGAYASPPAKPYRGTLKSFAPGPVAAE' A
#
# COMPACT_ATOMS: atom_id res chain seq x y z
N GLY A 1 29.74 16.83 12.75
CA GLY A 1 28.29 16.58 12.84
C GLY A 1 27.97 15.34 12.02
N VAL A 2 26.99 14.55 12.44
CA VAL A 2 26.53 13.37 11.70
C VAL A 2 25.12 13.61 11.15
N PRO A 3 24.76 13.07 9.98
CA PRO A 3 23.43 13.26 9.42
C PRO A 3 22.38 12.51 10.26
N VAL A 4 21.27 13.18 10.56
CA VAL A 4 20.07 12.59 11.15
C VAL A 4 18.98 12.60 10.10
N ILE A 5 18.37 11.45 9.85
CA ILE A 5 17.37 11.29 8.79
C ILE A 5 15.98 11.64 9.35
N ASP A 6 15.33 12.63 8.75
CA ASP A 6 13.90 12.85 8.93
C ASP A 6 13.11 11.81 8.10
N GLY A 7 12.45 10.88 8.81
CA GLY A 7 11.64 9.84 8.18
C GLY A 7 10.45 10.39 7.38
N VAL A 8 9.90 11.54 7.73
CA VAL A 8 8.79 12.16 7.00
C VAL A 8 9.28 12.68 5.65
N GLY A 9 10.31 13.54 5.66
CA GLY A 9 10.91 14.04 4.42
C GLY A 9 11.44 12.93 3.53
N ALA A 10 12.09 11.91 4.11
CA ALA A 10 12.60 10.75 3.37
C ALA A 10 11.47 9.95 2.70
N ALA A 11 10.38 9.63 3.43
CA ALA A 11 9.27 8.85 2.88
C ALA A 11 8.53 9.60 1.76
N VAL A 12 8.36 10.92 1.89
CA VAL A 12 7.75 11.75 0.84
C VAL A 12 8.57 11.67 -0.45
N LYS A 13 9.90 11.85 -0.34
CA LYS A 13 10.79 11.78 -1.51
C LYS A 13 10.83 10.39 -2.13
N GLN A 14 10.75 9.34 -1.32
CA GLN A 14 10.67 7.98 -1.82
C GLN A 14 9.35 7.71 -2.57
N ALA A 15 8.22 8.20 -2.05
CA ALA A 15 6.93 8.07 -2.72
C ALA A 15 6.91 8.81 -4.07
N GLU A 16 7.42 10.04 -4.13
CA GLU A 16 7.57 10.81 -5.37
C GLU A 16 8.44 10.06 -6.40
N ALA A 17 9.57 9.49 -5.96
CA ALA A 17 10.46 8.74 -6.84
C ALA A 17 9.78 7.50 -7.45
N LEU A 18 9.02 6.74 -6.66
CA LEU A 18 8.26 5.59 -7.18
C LEU A 18 7.21 6.01 -8.23
N ILE A 19 6.50 7.11 -7.98
CA ILE A 19 5.51 7.66 -8.93
C ILE A 19 6.20 8.08 -10.23
N ALA A 20 7.32 8.80 -10.16
CA ALA A 20 8.08 9.23 -11.34
C ALA A 20 8.58 8.05 -12.19
N LEU A 21 8.88 6.92 -11.54
CA LEU A 21 9.29 5.67 -12.20
C LEU A 21 8.10 4.82 -12.70
N GLY A 22 6.85 5.24 -12.46
CA GLY A 22 5.66 4.46 -12.81
C GLY A 22 5.52 3.16 -12.00
N LEU A 23 6.16 3.08 -10.82
CA LEU A 23 6.14 1.90 -9.97
C LEU A 23 5.01 1.96 -8.96
N SER A 24 4.37 0.81 -8.73
CA SER A 24 3.36 0.62 -7.70
C SER A 24 3.57 -0.71 -6.96
N THR A 25 2.87 -0.91 -5.86
CA THR A 25 2.94 -2.18 -5.11
C THR A 25 2.49 -3.35 -5.98
N SER A 26 3.39 -4.31 -6.20
CA SER A 26 3.07 -5.57 -6.89
C SER A 26 1.85 -6.24 -6.24
N LYS A 27 0.84 -6.61 -7.03
CA LYS A 27 -0.32 -7.40 -6.55
C LYS A 27 -0.14 -8.90 -6.74
N ARG A 28 1.08 -9.34 -7.07
CA ARG A 28 1.46 -10.75 -7.11
C ARG A 28 2.02 -11.17 -5.75
N GLY A 29 1.56 -12.31 -5.24
CA GLY A 29 2.05 -12.91 -3.99
C GLY A 29 1.58 -12.17 -2.73
N ALA A 30 2.51 -11.84 -1.84
CA ALA A 30 2.21 -11.38 -0.48
C ALA A 30 1.36 -10.08 -0.40
N TYR A 31 1.40 -9.23 -1.42
CA TYR A 31 0.65 -7.97 -1.48
C TYR A 31 -0.57 -8.02 -2.42
N ALA A 32 -0.99 -9.23 -2.82
CA ALA A 32 -2.23 -9.42 -3.57
C ALA A 32 -3.43 -8.80 -2.85
N SER A 33 -4.48 -8.50 -3.62
CA SER A 33 -5.73 -8.03 -3.05
C SER A 33 -6.26 -9.05 -2.03
N PRO A 34 -6.70 -8.60 -0.84
CA PRO A 34 -7.23 -9.52 0.16
C PRO A 34 -8.44 -10.30 -0.39
N PRO A 35 -8.57 -11.61 -0.08
CA PRO A 35 -9.74 -12.37 -0.50
C PRO A 35 -11.01 -11.81 0.15
N ALA A 36 -12.12 -11.87 -0.60
CA ALA A 36 -13.42 -11.43 -0.12
C ALA A 36 -13.81 -12.17 1.15
N LYS A 37 -13.96 -11.44 2.26
CA LYS A 37 -14.43 -11.98 3.54
C LYS A 37 -15.12 -10.88 4.36
N PRO A 38 -16.11 -11.25 5.20
CA PRO A 38 -16.82 -10.26 6.00
C PRO A 38 -15.91 -9.65 7.07
N TYR A 39 -15.81 -8.33 7.08
CA TYR A 39 -15.22 -7.58 8.20
C TYR A 39 -16.35 -7.17 9.15
N ARG A 40 -16.10 -7.24 10.47
CA ARG A 40 -17.11 -6.98 11.50
C ARG A 40 -16.85 -5.65 12.21
N GLY A 41 -17.89 -5.11 12.85
CA GLY A 41 -17.82 -3.88 13.64
C GLY A 41 -17.44 -2.67 12.79
N THR A 42 -16.63 -1.77 13.34
CA THR A 42 -16.17 -0.52 12.70
C THR A 42 -15.45 -0.74 11.38
N LEU A 43 -14.91 -1.94 11.14
CA LEU A 43 -14.17 -2.25 9.93
C LEU A 43 -15.04 -2.72 8.76
N LYS A 44 -16.36 -2.81 8.93
CA LYS A 44 -17.29 -3.32 7.90
C LYS A 44 -17.14 -2.58 6.56
N SER A 45 -16.90 -1.27 6.58
CA SER A 45 -16.71 -0.45 5.37
C SER A 45 -15.39 -0.73 4.62
N PHE A 46 -14.44 -1.40 5.27
CA PHE A 46 -13.15 -1.77 4.68
C PHE A 46 -13.11 -3.22 4.19
N ALA A 47 -14.24 -3.92 4.21
CA ALA A 47 -14.31 -5.29 3.70
C ALA A 47 -13.90 -5.31 2.22
N PRO A 48 -12.98 -6.21 1.81
CA PRO A 48 -12.55 -6.31 0.42
C PRO A 48 -13.72 -6.78 -0.45
N GLY A 49 -13.89 -6.13 -1.60
CA GLY A 49 -14.85 -6.55 -2.62
C GLY A 49 -14.45 -7.88 -3.27
N PRO A 50 -15.31 -8.47 -4.12
CA PRO A 50 -14.94 -9.63 -4.92
C PRO A 50 -13.73 -9.26 -5.78
N VAL A 51 -12.67 -10.07 -5.69
CA VAL A 51 -11.51 -9.93 -6.56
C VAL A 51 -11.97 -10.11 -8.01
N ALA A 52 -11.58 -9.19 -8.90
CA ALA A 52 -11.66 -9.47 -10.33
C ALA A 52 -10.77 -10.69 -10.58
N ALA A 53 -11.36 -11.79 -11.05
CA ALA A 53 -10.59 -12.85 -11.66
C ALA A 53 -9.87 -12.22 -12.84
N GLU A 54 -8.55 -12.32 -12.84
CA GLU A 54 -7.69 -11.90 -13.95
C GLU A 54 -8.10 -12.60 -15.25
#